data_AF-A0A1X1A0H9-F1
#
_entry.id   AF-A0A1X1A0H9-F1
#
_cell.length_a   1.000
_cell.length_b   1.000
_cell.length_c   1.000
_cell.angle_alpha   90.00
_cell.angle_beta   90.00
_cell.angle_gamma   90.00
#
_symmetry.space_group_name_H-M   'P 1'
#
loop_
_entity.id
_entity.type
_entity.pdbx_description
1 polymer ?
#
loop_
_entity_poly.entity_id
_entity_poly.type
_entity_poly.pdbx_seq_one_letter_code
_entity_poly.pdbx_strand_id
1 'polypeptide(L)'
;MKITKGLAALVIGLGIQTSVVAKEHLFTAHVAADGTVLRQWPEWIVKVEHQPQPNYFSLYKLHLNKRLVHQDPGFCSVSPIDASDYDRQLYGQAKVIGKPVVAKVDVMTQLVDKNGSSGDNSLEFLVMCTR
;
A
#
# COMPACT_ATOMS: atom_id res chain seq x y z
N MET A 1 -17.81 -55.72 -22.63
CA MET A 1 -18.12 -54.30 -22.92
C MET A 1 -18.73 -53.55 -21.72
N LYS A 2 -18.09 -53.56 -20.53
CA LYS A 2 -18.57 -52.78 -19.36
C LYS A 2 -17.58 -51.71 -18.86
N ILE A 3 -16.32 -51.77 -19.32
CA ILE A 3 -15.24 -50.87 -18.87
C ILE A 3 -15.28 -49.52 -19.60
N THR A 4 -15.85 -49.47 -20.80
CA THR A 4 -15.94 -48.25 -21.64
C THR A 4 -16.94 -47.20 -21.16
N LYS A 5 -17.94 -47.57 -20.36
CA LYS A 5 -18.95 -46.62 -19.84
C LYS A 5 -18.47 -45.86 -18.59
N GLY A 6 -17.58 -46.44 -17.79
CA GLY A 6 -17.00 -45.79 -16.62
C GLY A 6 -15.93 -44.74 -16.98
N LEU A 7 -15.16 -45.00 -18.04
CA LEU A 7 -14.10 -44.09 -18.49
C LEU A 7 -14.66 -42.80 -19.09
N ALA A 8 -15.79 -42.87 -19.80
CA ALA A 8 -16.41 -41.70 -20.43
C ALA A 8 -16.94 -40.69 -19.40
N ALA A 9 -17.43 -41.15 -18.25
CA ALA A 9 -17.88 -40.27 -17.18
C ALA A 9 -16.72 -39.56 -16.46
N LEU A 10 -15.54 -40.21 -16.38
CA LEU A 10 -14.37 -39.64 -15.71
C LEU A 10 -13.69 -38.54 -16.56
N VAL A 11 -13.74 -38.64 -17.89
CA VAL A 11 -13.14 -37.66 -18.81
C VAL A 11 -13.92 -36.34 -18.86
N ILE A 12 -15.24 -36.36 -18.62
CA ILE A 12 -16.09 -35.15 -18.62
C ILE A 12 -15.92 -34.34 -17.30
N GLY A 13 -15.54 -34.98 -16.20
CA GLY A 13 -15.36 -34.33 -14.89
C GLY A 13 -14.05 -33.52 -14.75
N LEU A 14 -13.09 -33.68 -15.66
CA LEU A 14 -11.77 -33.02 -15.60
C LEU A 14 -11.70 -31.68 -16.35
N GLY A 15 -12.78 -31.27 -17.03
CA GLY A 15 -12.72 -30.20 -18.04
C GLY A 15 -12.90 -28.76 -17.58
N ILE A 16 -13.16 -28.47 -16.30
CA ILE A 16 -13.43 -27.09 -15.87
C ILE A 16 -12.70 -26.78 -14.55
N GLN A 17 -11.38 -26.78 -14.60
CA GLN A 17 -10.60 -26.00 -13.64
C GLN A 17 -10.49 -24.58 -14.22
N THR A 18 -11.56 -23.79 -14.09
CA THR A 18 -11.43 -22.35 -14.27
C THR A 18 -10.66 -21.84 -13.07
N SER A 19 -9.37 -21.57 -13.26
CA SER A 19 -8.61 -20.76 -12.31
C SER A 19 -9.29 -19.40 -12.30
N VAL A 20 -10.10 -19.12 -11.27
CA VAL A 20 -10.50 -17.75 -10.94
C VAL A 20 -9.20 -17.05 -10.56
N VAL A 21 -8.55 -16.44 -11.54
CA VAL A 21 -7.50 -15.46 -11.30
C VAL A 21 -8.22 -14.27 -10.71
N ALA A 22 -8.28 -14.20 -9.38
CA ALA A 22 -8.69 -12.99 -8.70
C ALA A 22 -7.79 -11.88 -9.23
N LYS A 23 -8.39 -10.91 -9.93
CA LYS A 23 -7.64 -9.77 -10.44
C LYS A 23 -7.22 -8.97 -9.22
N GLU A 24 -5.96 -9.13 -8.82
CA GLU A 24 -5.44 -8.40 -7.67
C GLU A 24 -5.55 -6.89 -7.96
N HIS A 25 -6.23 -6.20 -7.06
CA HIS A 25 -6.43 -4.77 -7.19
C HIS A 25 -5.19 -4.08 -6.63
N LEU A 26 -4.35 -3.60 -7.56
CA LEU A 26 -3.16 -2.83 -7.23
C LEU A 26 -3.51 -1.35 -7.08
N PHE A 27 -3.17 -0.80 -5.93
CA PHE A 27 -3.30 0.62 -5.60
C PHE A 27 -1.91 1.20 -5.40
N THR A 28 -1.59 2.29 -6.08
CA THR A 28 -0.30 2.98 -5.94
C THR A 28 -0.52 4.47 -5.74
N ALA A 29 0.32 5.10 -4.93
CA ALA A 29 0.33 6.55 -4.79
C ALA A 29 1.73 7.08 -4.50
N HIS A 30 1.95 8.31 -4.95
CA HIS A 30 3.07 9.15 -4.64
C HIS A 30 2.55 10.31 -3.79
N VAL A 31 3.04 10.42 -2.56
CA VAL A 31 2.65 11.44 -1.59
C VAL A 31 3.88 12.28 -1.24
N ALA A 32 3.77 13.60 -1.42
CA ALA A 32 4.78 14.56 -1.04
C ALA A 32 4.91 14.68 0.49
N ALA A 33 6.03 15.25 0.95
CA ALA A 33 6.30 15.43 2.38
C ALA A 33 5.22 16.26 3.11
N ASP A 34 4.52 17.18 2.44
CA ASP A 34 3.43 17.96 3.02
C ASP A 34 2.09 17.20 3.10
N GLY A 35 2.01 16.00 2.51
CA GLY A 35 0.80 15.19 2.39
C GLY A 35 0.06 15.34 1.06
N THR A 36 0.55 16.15 0.13
CA THR A 36 -0.07 16.30 -1.19
C THR A 36 0.09 15.01 -2.01
N VAL A 37 -1.01 14.48 -2.56
CA VAL A 37 -0.96 13.33 -3.48
C VAL A 37 -0.54 13.82 -4.86
N LEU A 38 0.72 13.57 -5.23
CA LEU A 38 1.28 14.00 -6.51
C LEU A 38 0.82 13.13 -7.67
N ARG A 39 0.66 11.83 -7.43
CA ARG A 39 0.18 10.86 -8.42
C ARG A 39 -0.44 9.67 -7.70
N GLN A 40 -1.46 9.08 -8.31
CA GLN A 40 -2.01 7.82 -7.83
C GLN A 40 -2.63 7.03 -8.98
N TRP A 41 -2.71 5.71 -8.81
CA TRP A 41 -3.45 4.85 -9.71
C TRP A 41 -4.07 3.67 -8.96
N PRO A 42 -5.39 3.44 -9.08
CA PRO A 42 -6.42 4.40 -9.55
C PRO A 42 -6.51 5.64 -8.62
N GLU A 43 -7.54 6.48 -8.69
CA GLU A 43 -7.77 7.57 -7.71
C GLU A 43 -8.37 7.03 -6.40
N TRP A 44 -7.58 6.25 -5.66
CA TRP A 44 -8.00 5.48 -4.48
C TRP A 44 -7.84 6.24 -3.15
N ILE A 45 -7.10 7.35 -3.11
CA ILE A 45 -6.92 8.23 -1.95
C ILE A 45 -7.75 9.49 -2.17
N VAL A 46 -8.65 9.80 -1.24
CA VAL A 46 -9.51 11.00 -1.28
C VAL A 46 -8.93 12.17 -0.49
N LYS A 47 -8.18 11.89 0.56
CA LYS A 47 -7.61 12.89 1.46
C LYS A 47 -6.40 12.31 2.18
N VAL A 48 -5.40 13.14 2.42
CA VAL A 48 -4.30 12.83 3.33
C VAL A 48 -4.39 13.79 4.51
N GLU A 49 -4.40 13.26 5.73
CA GLU A 49 -4.20 14.05 6.93
C GLU A 49 -2.75 13.91 7.37
N HIS A 50 -2.00 15.00 7.26
CA HIS A 50 -0.60 15.06 7.65
C HIS A 50 -0.48 15.66 9.06
N GLN A 51 0.20 14.93 9.94
CA GLN A 51 0.39 15.26 11.35
C GLN A 51 1.90 15.20 11.67
N PRO A 52 2.67 16.25 11.33
CA PRO A 52 4.10 16.30 11.63
C PRO A 52 4.34 16.49 13.13
N GLN A 53 5.31 15.77 13.68
CA GLN A 53 5.79 15.99 15.05
C GLN A 53 7.30 16.24 15.00
N PRO A 54 7.75 17.48 15.28
CA PRO A 54 9.16 17.80 15.29
C PRO A 54 9.95 16.87 16.23
N ASN A 55 11.10 16.42 15.76
CA ASN A 55 12.00 15.51 16.49
C ASN A 55 11.40 14.13 16.85
N TYR A 56 10.29 13.76 16.22
CA TYR A 56 9.67 12.45 16.41
C TYR A 56 9.29 11.85 15.05
N PHE A 57 8.05 11.37 14.85
CA PHE A 57 7.59 10.91 13.55
C PHE A 57 6.60 11.90 12.91
N SER A 58 6.48 11.84 11.59
CA SER A 58 5.35 12.43 10.87
C SER A 58 4.35 11.34 10.51
N LEU A 59 3.07 11.57 10.81
CA LEU A 59 1.99 10.63 10.52
C LEU A 59 1.14 11.13 9.35
N TYR A 60 0.90 10.26 8.38
CA TYR A 60 0.02 10.48 7.24
C TYR A 60 -1.14 9.50 7.30
N LYS A 61 -2.37 10.00 7.38
CA LYS A 61 -3.57 9.16 7.29
C LYS A 61 -4.16 9.30 5.90
N LEU A 62 -3.99 8.25 5.09
CA LEU A 62 -4.53 8.17 3.74
C LEU A 62 -5.97 7.69 3.83
N HIS A 63 -6.93 8.59 3.61
CA HIS A 63 -8.35 8.24 3.57
C HIS A 63 -8.70 7.67 2.20
N LEU A 64 -9.34 6.49 2.20
CA LEU A 64 -9.53 5.73 0.96
C LEU A 64 -10.90 5.98 0.33
N ASN A 65 -10.94 5.91 -1.00
CA ASN A 65 -12.17 5.98 -1.78
C ASN A 65 -12.95 4.66 -1.64
N LYS A 66 -14.01 4.66 -0.82
CA LYS A 66 -14.87 3.49 -0.57
C LYS A 66 -15.58 2.94 -1.82
N ARG A 67 -15.62 3.70 -2.92
CA ARG A 67 -16.15 3.23 -4.22
C ARG A 67 -15.15 2.37 -5.00
N LEU A 68 -13.87 2.41 -4.64
CA LEU A 68 -12.81 1.63 -5.28
C LEU A 68 -12.23 0.59 -4.32
N VAL A 69 -12.01 0.98 -3.06
CA VAL A 69 -11.55 0.10 -1.99
C VAL A 69 -12.77 -0.38 -1.22
N HIS A 70 -13.25 -1.57 -1.57
CA HIS A 70 -14.46 -2.16 -0.98
C HIS A 70 -14.18 -3.07 0.22
N GLN A 71 -12.91 -3.43 0.45
CA GLN A 71 -12.49 -4.25 1.57
C GLN A 71 -11.11 -3.81 2.07
N ASP A 72 -10.74 -4.32 3.25
CA ASP A 72 -9.41 -4.11 3.82
C ASP A 72 -8.34 -4.56 2.82
N PRO A 73 -7.32 -3.72 2.53
CA PRO A 73 -6.15 -4.18 1.79
C PRO A 73 -5.47 -5.34 2.52
N GLY A 74 -5.13 -6.41 1.78
CA GLY A 74 -4.42 -7.56 2.33
C GLY A 74 -2.96 -7.26 2.66
N PHE A 75 -2.35 -6.34 1.90
CA PHE A 75 -0.97 -5.92 2.10
C PHE A 75 -0.76 -4.48 1.63
N CYS A 76 0.06 -3.73 2.36
CA CYS A 76 0.55 -2.42 1.96
C CYS A 76 2.04 -2.30 2.27
N SER A 77 2.78 -1.69 1.34
CA SER A 77 4.20 -1.36 1.49
C SER A 77 4.41 0.11 1.16
N VAL A 78 5.42 0.71 1.77
CA VAL A 78 5.80 2.09 1.55
C VAL A 78 7.32 2.19 1.45
N SER A 79 7.79 3.07 0.59
CA SER A 79 9.21 3.43 0.48
C SER A 79 9.34 4.94 0.59
N PRO A 80 10.20 5.46 1.47
CA PRO A 80 10.62 6.85 1.36
C PRO A 80 11.40 7.01 0.05
N ILE A 81 11.19 8.14 -0.62
CA ILE A 81 11.90 8.51 -1.86
C ILE A 81 12.42 9.96 -1.80
N ASP A 82 12.36 10.57 -0.61
CA ASP A 82 12.76 11.95 -0.41
C ASP A 82 14.26 12.14 -0.64
N ALA A 83 14.59 12.83 -1.73
CA ALA A 83 15.94 13.13 -2.14
C ALA A 83 16.33 14.61 -1.94
N SER A 84 15.56 15.36 -1.15
CA SER A 84 15.77 16.81 -0.98
C SER A 84 17.11 17.16 -0.32
N ASP A 85 17.66 16.28 0.52
CA ASP A 85 19.04 16.38 1.01
C ASP A 85 19.65 14.98 1.28
N TYR A 86 20.96 14.95 1.57
CA TYR A 86 21.71 13.72 1.80
C TYR A 86 21.30 12.98 3.08
N ASP A 87 21.00 13.71 4.15
CA ASP A 87 20.59 13.12 5.43
C ASP A 87 19.25 12.40 5.26
N ARG A 88 18.31 13.00 4.55
CA ARG A 88 16.98 12.42 4.30
C ARG A 88 17.04 11.16 3.45
N GLN A 89 17.98 11.08 2.51
CA GLN A 89 18.23 9.86 1.74
C GLN A 89 18.82 8.73 2.59
N LEU A 90 19.73 9.06 3.52
CA LEU A 90 20.46 8.07 4.31
C LEU A 90 19.67 7.58 5.52
N TYR A 91 18.97 8.50 6.19
CA TYR A 91 18.30 8.27 7.47
C TYR A 91 16.78 8.15 7.34
N GLY A 92 16.22 8.46 6.18
CA GLY A 92 14.79 8.42 5.94
C GLY A 92 14.21 7.02 5.99
N GLN A 93 13.18 6.84 6.82
CA GLN A 93 12.39 5.63 6.92
C GLN A 93 10.91 5.97 6.75
N ALA A 94 10.19 5.08 6.07
CA ALA A 94 8.73 5.12 6.01
C ALA A 94 8.18 3.74 6.34
N LYS A 95 7.04 3.68 7.03
CA LYS A 95 6.40 2.43 7.41
C LYS A 95 4.88 2.56 7.39
N VAL A 96 4.20 1.56 6.84
CA VAL A 96 2.76 1.39 7.07
C VAL A 96 2.56 0.92 8.51
N ILE A 97 1.79 1.66 9.29
CA ILE A 97 1.55 1.36 10.71
C ILE A 97 0.12 0.88 10.91
N GLY A 98 -0.04 -0.06 11.86
CA GLY A 98 -1.32 -0.71 12.10
C GLY A 98 -1.79 -1.58 10.94
N LYS A 99 -3.02 -2.08 11.04
CA LYS A 99 -3.66 -2.88 9.99
C LYS A 99 -4.31 -1.91 8.97
N PRO A 100 -4.01 -2.00 7.66
CA PRO A 100 -4.78 -1.34 6.62
C PRO A 100 -6.26 -1.72 6.73
N VAL A 101 -7.15 -0.74 6.63
CA VAL A 101 -8.59 -0.96 6.65
C VAL A 101 -9.23 -0.26 5.47
N VAL A 102 -10.43 -0.71 5.07
CA VAL A 102 -11.18 -0.16 3.93
C VAL A 102 -11.34 1.37 3.96
N ALA A 103 -11.31 1.98 5.15
CA ALA A 103 -11.43 3.43 5.31
C ALA A 103 -10.10 4.18 5.23
N LYS A 104 -8.98 3.56 5.61
CA LYS A 104 -7.70 4.25 5.75
C LYS A 104 -6.46 3.35 5.73
N VAL A 105 -5.35 3.95 5.34
CA VAL A 105 -3.99 3.45 5.55
C VAL A 105 -3.20 4.51 6.30
N ASP A 106 -2.55 4.13 7.40
CA ASP A 106 -1.70 5.03 8.17
C ASP A 106 -0.22 4.78 7.80
N VAL A 107 0.49 5.83 7.40
CA VAL A 107 1.92 5.81 7.06
C VAL A 107 2.66 6.70 8.04
N MET A 108 3.78 6.20 8.57
CA MET A 108 4.67 6.94 9.45
C MET A 108 6.00 7.17 8.74
N THR A 109 6.56 8.37 8.84
CA THR A 109 7.92 8.69 8.38
C THR A 109 8.77 9.20 9.52
N GLN A 110 10.07 8.90 9.48
CA GLN A 110 11.04 9.34 10.48
C GLN A 110 12.46 9.36 9.89
N LEU A 111 13.29 10.29 10.36
CA LEU A 111 14.75 10.21 10.21
C LEU A 111 15.32 9.43 11.41
N VAL A 112 15.85 8.24 11.17
CA VAL A 112 16.41 7.36 12.21
C VAL A 112 17.93 7.46 12.25
N ASP A 113 18.56 7.14 13.38
CA ASP A 113 20.02 7.08 13.54
C ASP A 113 20.81 8.37 13.17
N LYS A 114 20.11 9.51 13.12
CA LYS A 114 20.73 10.83 12.96
C LYS A 114 21.34 11.29 14.29
N ASN A 115 22.55 11.84 14.24
CA ASN A 115 23.14 12.50 15.39
C ASN A 115 22.39 13.80 15.72
N GLY A 116 21.86 13.91 16.94
CA GLY A 116 21.14 15.09 17.41
C GLY A 116 19.65 15.09 17.07
N SER A 117 19.03 16.27 17.02
CA SER A 117 17.61 16.44 16.76
C SER A 117 17.28 16.18 15.28
N SER A 118 16.29 15.33 14.99
CA SER A 118 15.90 15.03 13.59
C SER A 118 15.15 16.17 12.90
N GLY A 119 14.60 17.14 13.64
CA GLY A 119 13.89 18.28 13.07
C GLY A 119 12.57 17.86 12.43
N ASP A 120 12.38 18.21 11.15
CA ASP A 120 11.22 17.79 10.39
C ASP A 120 11.42 16.36 9.83
N ASN A 121 10.50 15.48 10.21
CA ASN A 121 10.51 14.06 9.88
C ASN A 121 9.52 13.69 8.77
N SER A 122 8.82 14.68 8.21
CA SER A 122 7.97 14.50 7.04
C SER A 122 8.81 14.12 5.84
N LEU A 123 8.43 13.10 5.07
CA LEU A 123 9.19 12.61 3.91
C LEU A 123 8.25 12.39 2.72
N GLU A 124 8.75 12.60 1.51
CA GLU A 124 8.11 12.13 0.28
C GLU A 124 8.20 10.59 0.19
N PHE A 125 7.11 9.93 -0.21
CA PHE A 125 7.04 8.47 -0.28
C PHE A 125 6.17 7.93 -1.41
N LEU A 126 6.48 6.70 -1.82
CA LEU A 126 5.62 5.85 -2.65
C LEU A 126 4.96 4.81 -1.77
N VAL A 127 3.64 4.65 -1.91
CA VAL A 127 2.86 3.62 -1.22
C VAL A 127 2.17 2.72 -2.24
N MET A 128 2.18 1.43 -1.98
CA MET A 128 1.51 0.40 -2.78
C MET A 128 0.68 -0.47 -1.85
N CYS A 129 -0.59 -0.69 -2.20
CA CYS A 129 -1.46 -1.63 -1.53
C CYS A 129 -2.02 -2.63 -2.53
N THR A 130 -2.19 -3.88 -2.09
CA THR A 130 -2.93 -4.91 -2.80
C THR A 130 -4.06 -5.43 -1.93
N ARG A 131 -5.05 -5.98 -2.60
CA ARG A 131 -6.08 -6.80 -1.99
C ARG A 131 -5.50 -8.16 -1.55
#